data_AF-A0AAN6YV70-F1
#
_entry.id   AF-A0AAN6YV70-F1
#
_cell.length_a   1.000
_cell.length_b   1.000
_cell.length_c   1.000
_cell.angle_alpha   90.00
_cell.angle_beta   90.00
_cell.angle_gamma   90.00
#
_symmetry.space_group_name_H-M   'P 1'
#
loop_
_entity.id
_entity.type
_entity.pdbx_description
1 polymer ?
#
loop_
_entity_poly.entity_id
_entity_poly.type
_entity_poly.pdbx_seq_one_letter_code
_entity_poly.pdbx_strand_id
1 'polypeptide(L)'
;MATSARSCASCQRSPPDVSLKHCAKCSTTFYCSRECQKADWKSHKRSCGTSRPSSASTSTTDPGNSTSTGTSGGMRSPKALSQPIRQPFTRLDNSTYLHPPMPEQDVYTLLIDAYRLRVTDTLNFDGPAKLRDEIFGGLSGASQTPLAGFRRFLELAAARGSRSGNSNATILPPWWDESKQEAYLSLAQGQGQQAGGNDTELCEWLNLSRRGKVDKAAVIERYGDPQFPMQLRMLAEAVYQRGVSGMAGTAMRKTMARMEQGGTGDMSASLFSITRPNV
;
A
#
# COMPACT_ATOMS: atom_id res chain seq x y z
N MET A 1 -24.38 -46.98 8.85
CA MET A 1 -24.06 -45.53 8.78
C MET A 1 -22.63 -45.34 9.29
N ALA A 2 -21.63 -45.26 8.42
CA ALA A 2 -20.23 -45.12 8.84
C ALA A 2 -19.93 -43.63 9.11
N THR A 3 -19.76 -43.26 10.39
CA THR A 3 -19.27 -41.95 10.79
C THR A 3 -17.81 -41.81 10.37
N SER A 4 -17.50 -40.99 9.37
CA SER A 4 -16.10 -40.69 9.01
C SER A 4 -15.39 -40.05 10.21
N ALA A 5 -14.47 -40.80 10.81
CA ALA A 5 -13.65 -40.32 11.92
C ALA A 5 -12.72 -39.19 11.44
N ARG A 6 -12.61 -38.12 12.24
CA ARG A 6 -11.70 -37.00 11.94
C ARG A 6 -10.28 -37.48 12.23
N SER A 7 -9.42 -37.54 11.21
CA SER A 7 -7.99 -37.89 11.32
C SER A 7 -7.10 -36.74 10.87
N CYS A 8 -5.83 -36.76 11.29
CA CYS A 8 -4.82 -35.83 10.82
C CYS A 8 -4.52 -36.08 9.34
N ALA A 9 -4.61 -35.05 8.49
CA ALA A 9 -4.38 -35.19 7.06
C ALA A 9 -2.93 -35.58 6.68
N SER A 10 -1.95 -35.33 7.56
CA SER A 10 -0.54 -35.66 7.30
C SER A 10 -0.10 -37.00 7.87
N CYS A 11 -0.50 -37.36 9.09
CA CYS A 11 -0.03 -38.57 9.77
C CYS A 11 -1.13 -39.60 10.06
N GLN A 12 -2.37 -39.31 9.66
CA GLN A 12 -3.56 -40.18 9.75
C GLN A 12 -3.95 -40.63 11.17
N ARG A 13 -3.32 -40.11 12.23
CA ARG A 13 -3.73 -40.34 13.61
C ARG A 13 -5.04 -39.61 13.93
N SER A 14 -5.90 -40.24 14.73
CA SER A 14 -7.18 -39.70 15.19
C SER A 14 -7.25 -39.65 16.72
N PRO A 15 -8.19 -38.89 17.30
CA PRO A 15 -8.48 -39.00 18.73
C PRO A 15 -8.86 -40.44 19.13
N PRO A 16 -8.52 -40.92 20.33
CA PRO A 16 -7.93 -40.16 21.45
C PRO A 16 -6.39 -39.99 21.40
N ASP A 17 -5.69 -40.65 20.46
CA ASP A 17 -4.22 -40.67 20.42
C ASP A 17 -3.61 -39.28 20.15
N VAL A 18 -4.35 -38.40 19.47
CA VAL A 18 -3.93 -37.03 19.17
C VAL A 18 -5.09 -36.04 19.27
N SER A 19 -4.80 -34.83 19.75
CA SER A 19 -5.74 -33.71 19.66
C SER A 19 -5.65 -33.06 18.28
N LEU A 20 -6.78 -32.97 17.57
CA LEU A 20 -6.83 -32.41 16.23
C LEU A 20 -7.24 -30.94 16.26
N LYS A 21 -6.52 -30.12 15.49
CA LYS A 21 -6.80 -28.71 15.25
C LYS A 21 -7.16 -28.51 13.79
N HIS A 22 -8.13 -27.64 13.52
CA HIS A 22 -8.52 -27.30 12.16
C HIS A 22 -7.51 -26.31 11.56
N CYS A 23 -7.35 -26.33 10.23
CA CYS A 23 -6.60 -25.31 9.52
C CYS A 23 -7.24 -23.93 9.72
N ALA A 24 -6.49 -22.95 10.21
CA ALA A 24 -7.02 -21.60 10.49
C ALA A 24 -7.61 -20.88 9.26
N LYS A 25 -7.25 -21.30 8.03
CA LYS A 25 -7.68 -20.64 6.80
C LYS A 25 -8.95 -21.25 6.18
N CYS A 26 -9.14 -22.56 6.25
CA CYS A 26 -10.29 -23.24 5.63
C CYS A 26 -11.20 -23.96 6.63
N SER A 27 -10.73 -24.21 7.85
CA SER A 27 -11.42 -24.95 8.90
C SER A 27 -11.93 -26.36 8.55
N THR A 28 -11.60 -26.88 7.35
CA THR A 28 -12.09 -28.17 6.86
C THR A 28 -11.09 -29.32 7.01
N THR A 29 -9.78 -29.03 7.00
CA THR A 29 -8.73 -30.04 7.19
C THR A 29 -8.19 -30.02 8.62
N PHE A 30 -7.95 -31.19 9.19
CA PHE A 30 -7.50 -31.38 10.57
C PHE A 30 -6.03 -31.82 10.63
N TYR A 31 -5.30 -31.30 11.63
CA TYR A 31 -3.91 -31.66 11.91
C TYR A 31 -3.68 -31.82 13.41
N CYS A 32 -2.85 -32.77 13.81
CA CYS A 32 -2.48 -32.93 15.22
C CYS A 32 -1.40 -31.92 15.68
N SER A 33 -0.63 -31.35 14.74
CA SER A 33 0.44 -30.41 15.05
C SER A 33 0.71 -29.44 13.89
N ARG A 34 1.46 -28.36 14.16
CA ARG A 34 1.86 -27.39 13.12
C ARG A 34 2.84 -28.01 12.12
N GLU A 35 3.62 -28.99 12.55
CA GLU A 35 4.57 -29.74 11.73
C GLU A 35 3.81 -30.57 10.69
N CYS A 36 2.74 -31.26 11.11
CA CYS A 36 1.84 -31.98 10.21
C CYS A 36 1.15 -31.04 9.21
N GLN A 37 0.74 -29.84 9.64
CA GLN A 37 0.17 -28.84 8.73
C GLN A 37 1.19 -28.33 7.70
N LYS A 38 2.45 -28.10 8.11
CA LYS A 38 3.53 -27.68 7.20
C LYS A 38 3.90 -28.78 6.20
N ALA A 39 3.93 -30.04 6.65
CA ALA A 39 4.23 -31.19 5.80
C ALA A 39 3.18 -31.36 4.70
N ASP A 40 1.89 -31.22 5.03
CA ASP A 40 0.79 -31.30 4.06
C ASP A 40 0.58 -29.99 3.27
N TRP A 41 1.29 -28.89 3.59
CA TRP A 41 1.02 -27.58 2.97
C TRP A 41 1.13 -27.59 1.45
N LYS A 42 2.04 -28.38 0.86
CA LYS A 42 2.22 -28.43 -0.60
C LYS A 42 0.99 -28.98 -1.32
N SER A 43 0.33 -30.00 -0.76
CA SER A 43 -0.92 -30.61 -1.23
C SER A 43 -2.12 -29.76 -0.82
N HIS A 44 -2.19 -29.42 0.47
CA HIS A 44 -3.31 -28.68 1.05
C HIS A 44 -3.49 -27.28 0.45
N LYS A 45 -2.42 -26.54 0.12
CA LYS A 45 -2.54 -25.15 -0.38
C LYS A 45 -3.43 -25.01 -1.62
N ARG A 46 -3.56 -26.06 -2.43
CA ARG A 46 -4.41 -26.07 -3.64
C ARG A 46 -5.90 -26.16 -3.31
N SER A 47 -6.26 -26.80 -2.19
CA SER A 47 -7.63 -26.93 -1.70
C SER A 47 -7.95 -26.04 -0.49
N CYS A 48 -6.93 -25.39 0.09
CA CYS A 48 -7.03 -24.52 1.26
C CYS A 48 -7.68 -23.17 0.92
N GLY A 49 -9.02 -23.16 0.98
CA GLY A 49 -9.86 -21.99 0.73
C GLY A 49 -11.07 -22.25 -0.18
N THR A 50 -11.20 -23.45 -0.74
CA THR A 50 -12.27 -23.77 -1.73
C THR A 50 -13.54 -24.34 -1.09
N SER A 51 -13.62 -24.48 0.22
CA SER A 51 -14.75 -25.12 0.90
C SER A 51 -15.27 -24.28 2.07
N ARG A 52 -16.29 -23.46 1.83
CA ARG A 52 -17.29 -23.11 2.86
C ARG A 52 -18.45 -24.10 2.70
N PRO A 53 -18.72 -24.99 3.67
CA PRO A 53 -20.05 -25.56 3.80
C PRO A 53 -20.89 -24.57 4.61
N SER A 54 -21.67 -23.74 3.92
CA SER A 54 -22.91 -23.18 4.48
C SER A 54 -24.01 -24.17 4.11
N SER A 55 -24.56 -24.85 5.11
CA SER A 55 -25.64 -25.82 4.96
C SER A 55 -26.90 -25.18 4.37
N ALA A 56 -27.42 -25.74 3.27
CA ALA A 56 -28.79 -26.26 3.11
C ALA A 56 -29.32 -26.16 1.66
N SER A 57 -29.49 -27.34 1.06
CA SER A 57 -30.65 -27.79 0.26
C SER A 57 -30.92 -27.27 -1.17
N THR A 58 -30.56 -28.16 -2.12
CA THR A 58 -31.45 -28.81 -3.13
C THR A 58 -31.68 -28.16 -4.51
N SER A 59 -31.11 -28.86 -5.52
CA SER A 59 -31.58 -29.12 -6.91
C SER A 59 -31.75 -27.92 -7.88
N THR A 60 -31.33 -27.93 -9.16
CA THR A 60 -31.04 -29.03 -10.11
C THR A 60 -30.35 -28.46 -11.38
N THR A 61 -29.57 -29.33 -12.04
CA THR A 61 -29.29 -29.46 -13.50
C THR A 61 -28.50 -28.37 -14.28
N ASP A 62 -27.21 -28.70 -14.49
CA ASP A 62 -26.49 -28.89 -15.77
C ASP A 62 -26.20 -27.74 -16.77
N PRO A 63 -25.16 -27.90 -17.63
CA PRO A 63 -24.15 -26.87 -17.84
C PRO A 63 -24.14 -26.27 -19.26
N GLY A 64 -23.73 -25.00 -19.34
CA GLY A 64 -23.50 -24.29 -20.60
C GLY A 64 -22.36 -23.30 -20.46
N ASN A 65 -21.18 -23.73 -20.91
CA ASN A 65 -19.97 -22.94 -21.15
C ASN A 65 -20.27 -21.62 -21.89
N SER A 66 -19.82 -20.48 -21.35
CA SER A 66 -19.18 -19.40 -22.11
C SER A 66 -18.62 -18.31 -21.18
N THR A 67 -17.30 -18.25 -21.15
CA THR A 67 -16.45 -17.06 -21.13
C THR A 67 -17.16 -15.71 -20.99
N SER A 68 -17.01 -15.09 -19.82
CA SER A 68 -16.87 -13.63 -19.74
C SER A 68 -16.05 -13.28 -18.50
N THR A 69 -14.83 -12.83 -18.79
CA THR A 69 -13.82 -12.31 -17.88
C THR A 69 -14.36 -11.07 -17.15
N GLY A 70 -15.04 -11.27 -16.03
CA GLY A 70 -15.44 -10.21 -15.11
C GLY A 70 -14.54 -10.22 -13.88
N THR A 71 -13.40 -9.53 -13.96
CA THR A 71 -12.50 -9.30 -12.82
C THR A 71 -13.18 -8.35 -11.82
N SER A 72 -14.08 -8.88 -11.00
CA SER A 72 -14.44 -8.24 -9.72
C SER A 72 -13.34 -8.57 -8.72
N GLY A 73 -12.25 -7.80 -8.80
CA GLY A 73 -11.13 -7.88 -7.87
C GLY A 73 -11.61 -7.61 -6.45
N GLY A 74 -11.73 -8.67 -5.66
CA GLY A 74 -11.91 -8.55 -4.21
C GLY A 74 -10.77 -7.70 -3.65
N MET A 75 -11.12 -6.51 -3.18
CA MET A 75 -10.19 -5.51 -2.64
C MET A 75 -9.49 -6.07 -1.41
N ARG A 76 -8.34 -6.72 -1.61
CA ARG A 76 -7.44 -7.14 -0.54
C ARG A 76 -6.72 -5.89 -0.04
N SER A 77 -6.66 -5.70 1.28
CA SER A 77 -5.85 -4.65 1.89
C SER A 77 -4.39 -4.77 1.37
N PRO A 78 -3.76 -3.66 0.97
CA PRO A 78 -2.34 -3.64 0.66
C PRO A 78 -1.53 -4.21 1.81
N LYS A 79 -0.46 -4.97 1.51
CA LYS A 79 0.34 -5.68 2.51
C LYS A 79 0.90 -4.76 3.62
N ALA A 80 1.07 -3.48 3.32
CA ALA A 80 1.63 -2.47 4.22
C ALA A 80 0.61 -1.47 4.80
N LEU A 81 -0.69 -1.59 4.48
CA LEU A 81 -1.73 -0.74 5.04
C LEU A 81 -2.73 -1.55 5.85
N SER A 82 -3.22 -0.97 6.94
CA SER A 82 -4.24 -1.61 7.77
C SER A 82 -5.59 -1.74 7.05
N GLN A 83 -5.89 -0.82 6.13
CA GLN A 83 -7.13 -0.80 5.34
C GLN A 83 -6.87 -0.53 3.85
N PRO A 84 -7.72 -1.04 2.94
CA PRO A 84 -7.60 -0.73 1.53
C PRO A 84 -8.05 0.70 1.22
N ILE A 85 -7.34 1.36 0.30
CA ILE A 85 -7.72 2.68 -0.19
C ILE A 85 -8.79 2.50 -1.28
N ARG A 86 -10.01 2.96 -1.02
CA ARG A 86 -11.10 2.96 -2.01
C ARG A 86 -10.97 4.17 -2.93
N GLN A 87 -11.08 3.94 -4.24
CA GLN A 87 -11.01 4.98 -5.28
C GLN A 87 -9.82 5.95 -5.07
N PRO A 88 -8.58 5.43 -5.00
CA PRO A 88 -7.40 6.23 -4.72
C PRO A 88 -7.24 7.44 -5.64
N PHE A 89 -7.52 7.31 -6.94
CA PHE A 89 -7.31 8.40 -7.91
C PHE A 89 -8.39 9.49 -7.79
N THR A 90 -9.64 9.11 -7.52
CA THR A 90 -10.72 10.04 -7.21
C THR A 90 -10.42 10.84 -5.96
N ARG A 91 -9.92 10.19 -4.90
CA ARG A 91 -9.52 10.88 -3.67
C ARG A 91 -8.30 11.78 -3.88
N LEU A 92 -7.34 11.39 -4.72
CA LEU A 92 -6.22 12.25 -5.11
C LEU A 92 -6.68 13.48 -5.88
N ASP A 93 -7.66 13.35 -6.78
CA ASP A 93 -8.19 14.48 -7.54
C ASP A 93 -8.98 15.45 -6.65
N ASN A 94 -9.72 14.90 -5.68
CA ASN A 94 -10.49 15.68 -4.70
C ASN A 94 -9.65 16.19 -3.52
N SER A 95 -8.34 15.94 -3.49
CA SER A 95 -7.45 16.27 -2.36
C SER A 95 -7.83 15.61 -1.02
N THR A 96 -8.62 14.54 -1.05
CA THR A 96 -9.08 13.78 0.13
C THR A 96 -8.34 12.46 0.32
N TYR A 97 -7.23 12.23 -0.40
CA TYR A 97 -6.49 10.95 -0.37
C TYR A 97 -6.18 10.46 1.04
N LEU A 98 -5.64 11.33 1.89
CA LEU A 98 -5.25 11.00 3.27
C LEU A 98 -6.37 11.14 4.31
N HIS A 99 -7.54 11.65 3.92
CA HIS A 99 -8.62 11.97 4.86
C HIS A 99 -9.30 10.71 5.44
N PRO A 100 -10.16 10.82 6.47
CA PRO A 100 -10.96 9.70 6.96
C PRO A 100 -11.66 8.90 5.83
N PRO A 101 -11.81 7.57 5.95
CA PRO A 101 -11.60 6.74 7.15
C PRO A 101 -10.17 6.22 7.36
N MET A 102 -9.15 6.81 6.71
CA MET A 102 -7.76 6.36 6.81
C MET A 102 -7.20 6.50 8.24
N PRO A 103 -6.60 5.44 8.83
CA PRO A 103 -5.96 5.52 10.15
C PRO A 103 -4.70 6.40 10.16
N GLU A 104 -4.40 7.00 11.32
CA GLU A 104 -3.20 7.83 11.56
C GLU A 104 -1.93 7.18 11.00
N GLN A 105 -1.67 5.94 11.39
CA GLN A 105 -0.44 5.21 11.04
C GLN A 105 -0.28 5.00 9.53
N ASP A 106 -1.39 4.78 8.82
CA ASP A 106 -1.40 4.62 7.37
C ASP A 106 -1.10 5.96 6.69
N VAL A 107 -1.63 7.09 7.22
CA VAL A 107 -1.30 8.43 6.72
C VAL A 107 0.20 8.70 6.81
N TYR A 108 0.86 8.33 7.91
CA TYR A 108 2.30 8.56 8.08
C TYR A 108 3.11 7.73 7.11
N THR A 109 2.71 6.48 6.99
CA THR A 109 3.31 5.53 6.07
C THR A 109 3.27 6.06 4.64
N LEU A 110 2.13 6.59 4.20
CA LEU A 110 1.98 7.15 2.86
C LEU A 110 2.78 8.44 2.65
N LEU A 111 2.84 9.33 3.64
CA LEU A 111 3.60 10.57 3.56
C LEU A 111 5.11 10.30 3.44
N ILE A 112 5.64 9.39 4.27
CA ILE A 112 7.06 9.01 4.23
C ILE A 112 7.38 8.30 2.91
N ASP A 113 6.56 7.34 2.48
CA ASP A 113 6.82 6.61 1.24
C ASP A 113 6.69 7.50 0.00
N ALA A 114 5.74 8.44 -0.03
CA ALA A 114 5.63 9.43 -1.09
C ALA A 114 6.86 10.33 -1.14
N TYR A 115 7.35 10.79 0.01
CA TYR A 115 8.58 11.58 0.09
C TYR A 115 9.81 10.78 -0.38
N ARG A 116 10.01 9.55 0.12
CA ARG A 116 11.16 8.71 -0.24
C ARG A 116 11.17 8.36 -1.73
N LEU A 117 10.00 8.01 -2.29
CA LEU A 117 9.88 7.75 -3.71
C LEU A 117 10.18 9.01 -4.52
N ARG A 118 9.70 10.19 -4.08
CA ARG A 118 9.98 11.46 -4.77
C ARG A 118 11.46 11.84 -4.75
N VAL A 119 12.17 11.61 -3.64
CA VAL A 119 13.63 11.79 -3.56
C VAL A 119 14.32 10.91 -4.59
N THR A 120 13.99 9.62 -4.63
CA THR A 120 14.58 8.66 -5.58
C THR A 120 14.28 9.04 -7.03
N ASP A 121 13.02 9.36 -7.35
CA ASP A 121 12.61 9.73 -8.71
C ASP A 121 13.31 11.04 -9.16
N THR A 122 13.38 12.05 -8.29
CA THR A 122 14.06 13.33 -8.62
C THR A 122 15.55 13.09 -8.87
N LEU A 123 16.22 12.29 -8.03
CA LEU A 123 17.62 11.94 -8.26
C LEU A 123 17.82 11.19 -9.59
N ASN A 124 16.92 10.26 -9.93
CA ASN A 124 17.05 9.41 -11.10
C ASN A 124 16.71 10.13 -12.42
N PHE A 125 15.73 11.03 -12.43
CA PHE A 125 15.20 11.66 -13.65
C PHE A 125 15.62 13.11 -13.84
N ASP A 126 15.80 13.84 -12.74
CA ASP A 126 16.08 15.27 -12.73
C ASP A 126 17.52 15.59 -12.29
N GLY A 127 18.21 14.62 -11.68
CA GLY A 127 19.60 14.72 -11.24
C GLY A 127 19.79 15.42 -9.88
N PRO A 128 21.04 15.41 -9.36
CA PRO A 128 21.35 15.87 -8.00
C PRO A 128 21.17 17.39 -7.80
N ALA A 129 21.35 18.20 -8.86
CA ALA A 129 21.15 19.64 -8.79
C ALA A 129 19.69 20.00 -8.47
N LYS A 130 18.74 19.41 -9.23
CA LYS A 130 17.31 19.57 -8.95
C LYS A 130 16.89 18.94 -7.62
N LEU A 131 17.48 17.81 -7.23
CA LEU A 131 17.20 17.25 -5.90
C LEU A 131 17.51 18.26 -4.79
N ARG A 132 18.67 18.92 -4.86
CA ARG A 132 19.08 19.95 -3.90
C ARG A 132 18.11 21.13 -3.89
N ASP A 133 17.80 21.66 -5.06
CA ASP A 133 17.05 22.91 -5.17
C ASP A 133 15.55 22.67 -4.86
N GLU A 134 14.99 21.55 -5.33
CA GLU A 134 13.55 21.27 -5.25
C GLU A 134 13.12 20.54 -3.98
N ILE A 135 13.91 19.58 -3.48
CA ILE A 135 13.54 18.80 -2.30
C ILE A 135 14.10 19.46 -1.04
N PHE A 136 15.39 19.77 -1.03
CA PHE A 136 16.04 20.43 0.10
C PHE A 136 15.90 21.95 0.09
N GLY A 137 15.24 22.54 -0.91
CA GLY A 137 14.98 23.98 -0.94
C GLY A 137 16.23 24.84 -1.07
N GLY A 138 17.29 24.32 -1.71
CA GLY A 138 18.54 25.06 -1.90
C GLY A 138 19.40 25.17 -0.64
N LEU A 139 19.10 24.41 0.42
CA LEU A 139 19.95 24.33 1.62
C LEU A 139 21.40 23.98 1.26
N SER A 140 22.37 24.59 1.94
CA SER A 140 23.79 24.37 1.70
C SER A 140 24.32 23.12 2.42
N GLY A 141 25.13 22.31 1.72
CA GLY A 141 26.03 21.31 2.31
C GLY A 141 25.42 20.44 3.42
N ALA A 142 26.00 20.54 4.63
CA ALA A 142 25.68 19.71 5.79
C ALA A 142 24.22 19.75 6.27
N SER A 143 23.43 20.74 5.84
CA SER A 143 22.00 20.86 6.17
C SER A 143 21.08 20.05 5.25
N GLN A 144 21.58 19.49 4.15
CA GLN A 144 20.81 18.65 3.23
C GLN A 144 20.63 17.23 3.79
N THR A 145 19.83 17.12 4.83
CA THR A 145 19.50 15.82 5.43
C THR A 145 18.16 15.31 4.90
N PRO A 146 17.97 13.98 4.77
CA PRO A 146 16.67 13.40 4.45
C PRO A 146 15.56 13.89 5.39
N LEU A 147 15.88 14.13 6.67
CA LEU A 147 14.94 14.66 7.65
C LEU A 147 14.54 16.11 7.37
N ALA A 148 15.51 16.98 7.03
CA ALA A 148 15.22 18.38 6.66
C ALA A 148 14.33 18.47 5.41
N GLY A 149 14.60 17.64 4.39
CA GLY A 149 13.73 17.55 3.21
C GLY A 149 12.33 17.03 3.55
N PHE A 150 12.21 16.09 4.49
CA PHE A 150 10.91 15.57 4.92
C PHE A 150 10.11 16.61 5.74
N ARG A 151 10.76 17.34 6.64
CA ARG A 151 10.14 18.48 7.35
C ARG A 151 9.56 19.48 6.35
N ARG A 152 10.34 19.88 5.34
CA ARG A 152 9.87 20.77 4.27
C ARG A 152 8.70 20.17 3.48
N PHE A 153 8.70 18.87 3.22
CA PHE A 153 7.59 18.19 2.57
C PHE A 153 6.28 18.32 3.36
N LEU A 154 6.34 18.13 4.69
CA LEU A 154 5.18 18.27 5.58
C LEU A 154 4.69 19.72 5.67
N GLU A 155 5.60 20.68 5.78
CA GLU A 155 5.27 22.12 5.77
C GLU A 155 4.54 22.52 4.48
N LEU A 156 5.03 22.03 3.33
CA LEU A 156 4.37 22.25 2.04
C LEU A 156 2.97 21.62 2.01
N ALA A 157 2.82 20.40 2.53
CA ALA A 157 1.53 19.71 2.58
C ALA A 157 0.50 20.47 3.43
N ALA A 158 0.92 20.96 4.60
CA ALA A 158 0.10 21.78 5.49
C ALA A 158 -0.31 23.10 4.82
N ALA A 159 0.62 23.74 4.11
CA ALA A 159 0.35 25.01 3.41
C ALA A 159 -0.59 24.90 2.20
N ARG A 160 -0.91 23.68 1.71
CA ARG A 160 -1.73 23.50 0.50
C ARG A 160 -3.23 23.74 0.70
N GLY A 161 -3.72 23.76 1.94
CA GLY A 161 -5.12 24.09 2.24
C GLY A 161 -5.43 25.56 2.50
N SER A 162 -4.43 26.35 2.90
CA SER A 162 -4.64 27.75 3.30
C SER A 162 -4.80 28.73 2.12
N ARG A 163 -4.36 28.35 0.91
CA ARG A 163 -4.30 29.24 -0.27
C ARG A 163 -5.46 29.10 -1.24
N SER A 164 -6.25 28.04 -1.15
CA SER A 164 -7.46 27.87 -1.94
C SER A 164 -8.60 28.35 -1.06
N GLY A 165 -9.37 29.36 -1.48
CA GLY A 165 -10.56 29.85 -0.75
C GLY A 165 -11.69 28.81 -0.58
N ASN A 166 -11.38 27.54 -0.79
CA ASN A 166 -12.19 26.37 -0.50
C ASN A 166 -11.56 25.66 0.72
N SER A 167 -12.24 25.76 1.86
CA SER A 167 -11.84 25.15 3.15
C SER A 167 -11.65 23.62 3.11
N ASN A 168 -12.07 22.95 2.03
CA ASN A 168 -11.97 21.50 1.86
C ASN A 168 -10.72 21.05 1.08
N ALA A 169 -9.81 21.97 0.70
CA ALA A 169 -8.66 21.66 -0.17
C ALA A 169 -7.34 21.38 0.60
N THR A 170 -7.41 20.96 1.87
CA THR A 170 -6.21 20.53 2.61
C THR A 170 -5.80 19.12 2.18
N ILE A 171 -4.53 18.92 1.81
CA ILE A 171 -4.02 17.57 1.54
C ILE A 171 -4.00 16.73 2.82
N LEU A 172 -3.67 17.37 3.94
CA LEU A 172 -3.59 16.73 5.24
C LEU A 172 -4.98 16.58 5.88
N PRO A 173 -5.17 15.53 6.70
CA PRO A 173 -6.45 15.29 7.38
C PRO A 173 -6.80 16.37 8.39
N PRO A 174 -8.08 16.50 8.78
CA PRO A 174 -8.52 17.52 9.74
C PRO A 174 -7.90 17.45 11.14
N TRP A 175 -7.43 16.26 11.54
CA TRP A 175 -6.77 16.04 12.84
C TRP A 175 -5.27 16.40 12.83
N TRP A 176 -4.72 16.79 11.67
CA TRP A 176 -3.31 17.12 11.56
C TRP A 176 -2.99 18.46 12.22
N ASP A 177 -1.97 18.48 13.08
CA ASP A 177 -1.46 19.68 13.73
C ASP A 177 0.08 19.66 13.81
N GLU A 178 0.65 20.71 14.41
CA GLU A 178 2.10 20.85 14.58
C GLU A 178 2.69 19.79 15.54
N SER A 179 1.93 19.36 16.56
CA SER A 179 2.37 18.31 17.49
C SER A 179 2.51 16.97 16.78
N LYS A 180 1.55 16.64 15.92
CA LYS A 180 1.57 15.48 15.03
C LYS A 180 2.75 15.51 14.06
N GLN A 181 3.03 16.67 13.47
CA GLN A 181 4.19 16.85 12.60
C GLN A 181 5.50 16.53 13.33
N GLU A 182 5.73 17.09 14.52
CA GLU A 182 6.96 16.86 15.27
C GLU A 182 7.10 15.40 15.73
N ALA A 183 5.99 14.78 16.13
CA ALA A 183 5.97 13.35 16.46
C ALA A 183 6.47 12.47 15.30
N TYR A 184 6.10 12.76 14.03
CA TYR A 184 6.61 11.95 12.91
C TYR A 184 8.01 12.29 12.51
N LEU A 185 8.46 13.52 12.71
CA LEU A 185 9.87 13.84 12.50
C LEU A 185 10.75 13.02 13.45
N SER A 186 10.33 12.88 14.71
CA SER A 186 10.98 12.00 15.67
C SER A 186 10.94 10.51 15.26
N LEU A 187 9.78 10.01 14.82
CA LEU A 187 9.66 8.64 14.31
C LEU A 187 10.54 8.41 13.07
N ALA A 188 10.55 9.35 12.13
CA ALA A 188 11.34 9.28 10.90
C ALA A 188 12.86 9.36 11.17
N GLN A 189 13.27 10.01 12.26
CA GLN A 189 14.66 10.01 12.73
C GLN A 189 15.04 8.70 13.44
N GLY A 190 14.07 7.85 13.78
CA GLY A 190 14.27 6.63 14.55
C GLY A 190 14.36 6.86 16.07
N GLN A 191 13.94 8.02 16.57
CA GLN A 191 13.87 8.35 18.00
C GLN A 191 12.54 7.97 18.66
N GLY A 192 11.69 7.25 17.93
CA GLY A 192 10.46 6.67 18.46
C GLY A 192 10.73 5.77 19.67
N GLN A 193 9.93 5.95 20.72
CA GLN A 193 9.90 5.08 21.89
C GLN A 193 9.81 3.61 21.42
N GLN A 194 10.65 2.73 21.96
CA GLN A 194 10.72 1.33 21.55
C GLN A 194 9.32 0.73 21.51
N ALA A 195 8.77 0.56 20.31
CA ALA A 195 7.47 -0.05 20.12
C ALA A 195 7.68 -1.55 20.35
N GLY A 196 7.35 -2.02 21.55
CA GLY A 196 7.35 -3.44 21.85
C GLY A 196 6.32 -4.15 20.99
N GLY A 197 6.76 -4.95 20.01
CA GLY A 197 5.90 -5.75 19.14
C GLY A 197 6.12 -5.56 17.64
N ASN A 198 5.16 -6.02 16.84
CA ASN A 198 5.05 -5.96 15.37
C ASN A 198 5.24 -4.56 14.75
N ASP A 199 5.17 -3.49 15.55
CA ASP A 199 5.46 -2.12 15.12
C ASP A 199 6.95 -1.84 14.88
N THR A 200 7.85 -2.74 15.31
CA THR A 200 9.30 -2.62 15.08
C THR A 200 9.65 -2.54 13.59
N GLU A 201 9.00 -3.37 12.75
CA GLU A 201 9.26 -3.40 11.30
C GLU A 201 8.76 -2.12 10.61
N LEU A 202 7.64 -1.57 11.08
CA LEU A 202 7.13 -0.30 10.56
C LEU A 202 8.03 0.86 10.97
N CYS A 203 8.39 0.96 12.25
CA CYS A 203 9.31 1.98 12.75
C CYS A 203 10.67 1.93 12.04
N GLU A 204 11.18 0.73 11.77
CA GLU A 204 12.43 0.55 11.04
C GLU A 204 12.30 0.99 9.56
N TRP A 205 11.14 0.78 8.93
CA TRP A 205 10.88 1.23 7.56
C TRP A 205 10.72 2.75 7.45
N LEU A 206 10.06 3.37 8.43
CA LEU A 206 9.83 4.82 8.47
C LEU A 206 11.11 5.63 8.75
N ASN A 207 12.17 4.97 9.23
CA ASN A 207 13.45 5.60 9.51
C ASN A 207 14.14 6.09 8.22
N LEU A 208 14.20 7.41 8.04
CA LEU A 208 14.84 8.09 6.90
C LEU A 208 16.36 7.97 6.91
N SER A 209 16.97 7.60 8.04
CA SER A 209 18.42 7.34 8.15
C SER A 209 18.82 6.05 7.44
N ARG A 210 17.86 5.19 7.09
CA ARG A 210 18.12 3.95 6.35
C ARG A 210 18.54 4.28 4.91
N ARG A 211 19.74 3.85 4.51
CA ARG A 211 20.30 4.03 3.15
C ARG A 211 19.61 3.21 2.05
N GLY A 212 18.40 2.71 2.27
CA GLY A 212 17.66 1.92 1.29
C GLY A 212 16.91 2.82 0.31
N LYS A 213 17.25 2.71 -0.98
CA LYS A 213 16.50 3.37 -2.07
C LYS A 213 15.07 2.82 -2.10
N VAL A 214 14.08 3.69 -2.06
CA VAL A 214 12.68 3.33 -2.34
C VAL A 214 12.44 3.65 -3.79
N ASP A 215 12.38 2.60 -4.62
CA ASP A 215 12.08 2.70 -6.04
C ASP A 215 10.71 2.06 -6.36
N LYS A 216 10.34 2.07 -7.65
CA LYS A 216 9.08 1.50 -8.13
C LYS A 216 8.89 0.04 -7.68
N ALA A 217 9.94 -0.78 -7.76
CA ALA A 217 9.83 -2.21 -7.45
C ALA A 217 9.62 -2.43 -5.94
N ALA A 218 10.36 -1.70 -5.11
CA ALA A 218 10.20 -1.74 -3.66
C ALA A 218 8.79 -1.35 -3.22
N VAL A 219 8.20 -0.33 -3.84
CA VAL A 219 6.81 0.09 -3.55
C VAL A 219 5.81 -0.99 -3.97
N ILE A 220 5.96 -1.57 -5.17
CA ILE A 220 5.06 -2.64 -5.63
C ILE A 220 5.13 -3.85 -4.71
N GLU A 221 6.33 -4.24 -4.28
CA GLU A 221 6.50 -5.34 -3.34
C GLU A 221 5.84 -5.06 -1.97
N ARG A 222 6.01 -3.83 -1.47
CA ARG A 222 5.49 -3.40 -0.17
C ARG A 222 3.97 -3.35 -0.14
N TYR A 223 3.35 -2.80 -1.18
CA TYR A 223 1.89 -2.61 -1.21
C TYR A 223 1.14 -3.73 -1.93
N GLY A 224 1.83 -4.51 -2.79
CA GLY A 224 1.21 -5.58 -3.58
C GLY A 224 0.33 -5.07 -4.72
N ASP A 225 0.48 -3.81 -5.12
CA ASP A 225 -0.32 -3.15 -6.16
C ASP A 225 0.60 -2.45 -7.20
N PRO A 226 0.54 -2.85 -8.49
CA PRO A 226 1.36 -2.23 -9.54
C PRO A 226 1.04 -0.75 -9.80
N GLN A 227 -0.14 -0.27 -9.40
CA GLN A 227 -0.55 1.12 -9.54
C GLN A 227 -0.16 1.99 -8.34
N PHE A 228 0.27 1.39 -7.23
CA PHE A 228 0.61 2.10 -6.00
C PHE A 228 1.73 3.15 -6.14
N PRO A 229 2.82 2.89 -6.90
CA PRO A 229 3.84 3.91 -7.15
C PRO A 229 3.26 5.16 -7.81
N MET A 230 2.24 5.01 -8.67
CA MET A 230 1.57 6.13 -9.32
C MET A 230 0.75 6.94 -8.30
N GLN A 231 0.08 6.28 -7.37
CA GLN A 231 -0.65 6.96 -6.28
C GLN A 231 0.29 7.82 -5.42
N LEU A 232 1.44 7.26 -5.01
CA LEU A 232 2.45 7.99 -4.23
C LEU A 232 3.08 9.16 -4.99
N ARG A 233 3.35 9.00 -6.29
CA ARG A 233 3.86 10.09 -7.14
C ARG A 233 2.87 11.23 -7.26
N MET A 234 1.59 10.92 -7.48
CA MET A 234 0.53 11.92 -7.55
C MET A 234 0.30 12.62 -6.21
N LEU A 235 0.44 11.91 -5.08
CA LEU A 235 0.42 12.51 -3.75
C LEU A 235 1.59 13.49 -3.57
N ALA A 236 2.81 13.09 -3.93
CA ALA A 236 3.98 13.97 -3.86
C ALA A 236 3.85 15.18 -4.79
N GLU A 237 3.29 14.99 -5.99
CA GLU A 237 2.98 16.09 -6.91
C GLU A 237 1.98 17.07 -6.32
N ALA A 238 0.93 16.60 -5.62
CA ALA A 238 -0.02 17.50 -4.95
C ALA A 238 0.68 18.37 -3.89
N VAL A 239 1.64 17.81 -3.15
CA VAL A 239 2.42 18.53 -2.13
C VAL A 239 3.41 19.53 -2.76
N TYR A 240 4.20 19.10 -3.74
CA TYR A 240 5.20 19.96 -4.39
C TYR A 240 4.62 20.90 -5.47
N GLN A 241 3.37 20.67 -5.89
CA GLN A 241 2.69 21.30 -7.02
C GLN A 241 3.48 21.18 -8.34
N ARG A 242 4.23 20.09 -8.51
CA ARG A 242 5.01 19.80 -9.72
C ARG A 242 5.29 18.30 -9.86
N GLY A 243 5.28 17.80 -11.09
CA GLY A 243 5.72 16.45 -11.39
C GLY A 243 7.24 16.32 -11.42
N VAL A 244 7.72 15.10 -11.64
CA VAL A 244 9.13 14.80 -11.88
C VAL A 244 9.41 15.02 -13.38
N SER A 245 10.59 15.48 -13.75
CA SER A 245 10.97 15.77 -15.15
C SER A 245 10.09 16.84 -15.83
N GLY A 246 9.39 17.67 -15.05
CA GLY A 246 8.50 18.73 -15.56
C GLY A 246 7.19 18.23 -16.17
N MET A 247 6.89 16.93 -16.11
CA MET A 247 5.62 16.38 -16.61
C MET A 247 4.52 16.52 -15.56
N ALA A 248 3.45 17.25 -15.86
CA ALA A 248 2.29 17.36 -14.96
C ALA A 248 1.44 16.08 -15.00
N GLY A 249 1.23 15.44 -13.85
CA GLY A 249 0.42 14.23 -13.70
C GLY A 249 -1.09 14.50 -13.66
N THR A 250 -1.52 15.76 -13.73
CA THR A 250 -2.93 16.17 -13.58
C THR A 250 -3.85 15.51 -14.61
N ALA A 251 -3.45 15.44 -15.89
CA ALA A 251 -4.26 14.81 -16.94
C ALA A 251 -4.46 13.31 -16.66
N MET A 252 -3.35 12.61 -16.35
CA MET A 252 -3.38 11.20 -15.99
C MET A 252 -4.24 10.94 -14.74
N ARG A 253 -4.09 11.76 -13.69
CA ARG A 253 -4.89 11.65 -12.46
C ARG A 253 -6.39 11.76 -12.74
N LYS A 254 -6.81 12.73 -13.54
CA LYS A 254 -8.22 12.91 -13.94
C LYS A 254 -8.73 11.73 -14.76
N THR A 255 -7.93 11.20 -15.68
CA THR A 255 -8.29 10.01 -16.47
C THR A 255 -8.48 8.79 -15.57
N MET A 256 -7.56 8.55 -14.64
CA MET A 256 -7.64 7.43 -13.69
C MET A 256 -8.85 7.56 -12.74
N ALA A 257 -9.14 8.77 -12.24
CA ALA A 257 -10.31 9.04 -11.41
C ALA A 257 -11.63 8.74 -12.15
N ARG A 258 -11.72 9.06 -13.44
CA ARG A 258 -12.90 8.73 -14.27
C ARG A 258 -13.08 7.23 -14.45
N MET A 259 -12.00 6.48 -14.62
CA MET A 259 -12.05 5.02 -14.77
C MET A 259 -12.56 4.34 -13.50
N GLU A 260 -12.17 4.84 -12.31
CA GLU A 260 -12.70 4.34 -11.03
C GLU A 260 -14.21 4.55 -10.84
N GLN A 261 -14.79 5.50 -11.58
CA GLN A 261 -16.22 5.83 -11.55
C GLN A 261 -17.01 5.13 -12.68
N GLY A 262 -16.36 4.23 -13.44
CA GLY A 262 -16.99 3.50 -14.54
C GLY A 262 -16.98 4.23 -15.88
N GLY A 263 -16.23 5.33 -16.02
CA GLY A 263 -16.03 6.01 -17.28
C GLY A 263 -15.07 5.25 -18.21
N THR A 264 -15.44 5.12 -19.49
CA THR A 264 -14.57 4.60 -20.56
C THR A 264 -13.51 5.65 -20.89
N GLY A 265 -12.31 5.52 -20.33
CA GLY A 265 -11.18 6.39 -20.70
C GLY A 265 -10.51 5.89 -21.97
N ASP A 266 -10.27 6.79 -22.91
CA ASP A 266 -9.44 6.55 -24.09
C ASP A 266 -8.00 6.29 -23.63
N MET A 267 -7.59 5.02 -23.64
CA MET A 267 -6.28 4.57 -23.24
C MET A 267 -5.29 4.75 -24.39
N SER A 268 -4.91 6.00 -24.69
CA SER A 268 -3.59 6.24 -25.28
C SER A 268 -2.56 6.00 -24.17
N ALA A 269 -2.30 4.73 -23.91
CA ALA A 269 -1.32 4.26 -22.96
C ALA A 269 0.08 4.63 -23.47
N SER A 270 0.53 5.86 -23.22
CA SER A 270 1.94 6.13 -23.04
C SER A 270 2.34 5.39 -21.75
N LEU A 271 2.62 4.10 -21.92
CA LEU A 271 3.20 3.24 -20.91
C LEU A 271 4.43 3.97 -20.36
N PHE A 272 4.37 4.35 -19.09
CA PHE A 272 5.54 4.67 -18.30
C PHE A 272 6.37 3.39 -18.07
N SER A 273 6.92 2.85 -19.16
CA SER A 273 8.19 2.16 -19.14
C SER A 273 9.25 3.25 -19.13
N ILE A 274 9.50 3.82 -17.94
CA ILE A 274 10.73 4.58 -17.76
C ILE A 274 11.85 3.58 -17.58
N THR A 275 12.17 2.86 -18.65
CA THR A 275 13.48 2.26 -18.84
C THR A 275 14.42 3.39 -19.23
N ARG A 276 15.55 3.47 -18.54
CA ARG A 276 16.67 4.34 -18.91
C ARG A 276 16.89 4.27 -20.43
N PRO A 277 17.09 5.39 -21.15
CA PRO A 277 17.84 5.31 -22.38
C PRO A 277 19.23 4.82 -22.02
N ASN A 278 19.63 3.71 -22.63
CA ASN A 278 20.98 3.17 -22.51
C ASN A 278 21.94 4.22 -23.07
N VAL A 279 22.75 4.82 -22.19
CA VAL A 279 23.96 5.56 -22.55
C VAL A 279 25.03 5.13 -21.56
#